data_AF-A0A7S2G191-F1
#
_entry.id   AF-A0A7S2G191-F1
#
_cell.length_a   1.000
_cell.length_b   1.000
_cell.length_c   1.000
_cell.angle_alpha   90.00
_cell.angle_beta   90.00
_cell.angle_gamma   90.00
#
_symmetry.space_group_name_H-M   'P 1'
#
loop_
_entity.id
_entity.type
_entity.pdbx_description
1 polymer ?
#
loop_
_entity_poly.entity_id
_entity_poly.type
_entity_poly.pdbx_seq_one_letter_code
_entity_poly.pdbx_strand_id
1 'polypeptide(L)'
;ASPLTLVKWWRVILDEAQMVKSASANVASMAHRLHRQHAWCVSGTPIGRNRLNDLYGLAYFLDIPPYSDRHFWAHTIARPIQEGDPRAMRRLLGILEQCMWRS
;
A
#
# COMPACT_ATOMS: atom_id res chain seq x y z
N ALA A 1 4.40 -24.97 -2.69
CA ALA A 1 4.15 -23.84 -1.77
C ALA A 1 5.49 -23.33 -1.24
N SER A 2 5.64 -22.01 -1.04
CA SER A 2 6.87 -21.46 -0.46
C SER A 2 6.89 -21.72 1.05
N PRO A 3 8.02 -22.16 1.65
CA PRO A 3 8.11 -22.40 3.10
C PRO A 3 7.67 -21.19 3.95
N LEU A 4 7.90 -19.97 3.44
CA LEU A 4 7.54 -18.73 4.13
C LEU A 4 6.03 -18.57 4.35
N THR A 5 5.20 -19.19 3.49
CA THR A 5 3.73 -19.16 3.61
C THR A 5 3.18 -20.12 4.67
N LEU A 6 4.00 -21.03 5.18
CA LEU A 6 3.60 -21.99 6.22
C LEU A 6 3.85 -21.47 7.65
N VAL A 7 4.53 -20.33 7.77
CA VAL A 7 4.86 -19.69 9.05
C VAL A 7 3.85 -18.57 9.33
N LYS A 8 3.38 -18.49 10.57
CA LYS A 8 2.62 -17.34 11.07
C LYS A 8 3.60 -16.31 11.64
N TRP A 9 3.78 -15.21 10.94
CA TRP A 9 4.68 -14.14 11.32
C TRP A 9 4.02 -13.20 12.32
N TRP A 10 4.74 -12.80 13.37
CA TRP A 10 4.27 -11.70 14.21
C TRP A 10 4.26 -10.38 13.44
N ARG A 11 5.31 -10.12 12.65
CA ARG A 11 5.47 -8.89 11.87
C ARG A 11 6.18 -9.16 10.55
N VAL A 12 5.75 -8.47 9.50
CA VAL A 12 6.46 -8.38 8.22
C VAL A 12 6.73 -6.91 7.93
N ILE A 13 7.98 -6.59 7.62
CA ILE A 13 8.42 -5.21 7.32
C ILE A 13 8.90 -5.19 5.86
N LEU A 14 8.37 -4.24 5.09
CA LEU A 14 8.85 -3.94 3.76
C LEU A 14 9.78 -2.73 3.87
N ASP A 15 11.07 -2.98 3.66
CA ASP A 15 12.09 -1.93 3.64
C ASP A 15 12.22 -1.33 2.24
N GLU A 16 12.66 -0.07 2.18
CA GLU A 16 12.77 0.73 0.95
C GLU A 16 11.50 0.68 0.09
N ALA A 17 10.34 0.93 0.70
CA ALA A 17 9.04 0.69 0.09
C ALA A 17 8.80 1.44 -1.23
N GLN A 18 9.54 2.52 -1.50
CA GLN A 18 9.55 3.22 -2.78
C GLN A 18 10.13 2.41 -3.96
N MET A 19 10.89 1.35 -3.67
CA MET A 19 11.47 0.45 -4.67
C MET A 19 10.42 -0.52 -5.23
N VAL A 20 9.27 -0.62 -4.57
CA VAL A 20 8.10 -1.39 -5.01
C VAL A 20 7.36 -0.62 -6.13
N LYS A 21 8.00 -0.51 -7.30
CA LYS A 21 7.40 0.01 -8.55
C LYS A 21 6.81 -1.11 -9.41
N SER A 22 5.84 -0.83 -10.29
CA SER A 22 5.04 -1.72 -11.18
C SER A 22 5.46 -3.18 -11.47
N ALA A 23 6.75 -3.53 -11.58
CA ALA A 23 7.25 -4.92 -11.64
C ALA A 23 7.14 -5.69 -10.30
N SER A 24 6.92 -4.97 -9.20
CA SER A 24 6.86 -5.43 -7.81
C SER A 24 5.44 -5.61 -7.27
N ALA A 25 4.41 -5.47 -8.11
CA ALA A 25 3.09 -6.00 -7.79
C ALA A 25 3.18 -7.47 -7.35
N ASN A 26 4.15 -8.21 -7.89
CA ASN A 26 4.48 -9.57 -7.47
C ASN A 26 5.12 -9.65 -6.07
N VAL A 27 5.98 -8.70 -5.68
CA VAL A 27 6.63 -8.68 -4.36
C VAL A 27 5.60 -8.31 -3.29
N ALA A 28 4.84 -7.23 -3.50
CA ALA A 28 3.77 -6.83 -2.58
C ALA A 28 2.68 -7.92 -2.49
N SER A 29 2.31 -8.54 -3.61
CA SER A 29 1.36 -9.67 -3.63
C SER A 29 1.91 -10.90 -2.92
N MET A 30 3.18 -11.27 -3.16
CA MET A 30 3.81 -12.40 -2.48
C MET A 30 3.94 -12.14 -0.98
N ALA A 31 4.35 -10.94 -0.58
CA ALA A 31 4.52 -10.58 0.82
C ALA A 31 3.17 -10.42 1.55
N HIS A 32 2.11 -10.02 0.85
CA HIS A 32 0.74 -10.04 1.36
C HIS A 32 0.21 -11.48 1.58
N ARG A 33 0.70 -12.47 0.83
CA ARG A 33 0.34 -13.89 1.05
C ARG A 33 0.98 -14.49 2.31
N LEU A 34 1.90 -13.79 2.96
CA LEU A 34 2.48 -14.24 4.22
C LEU A 34 1.45 -14.02 5.34
N HIS A 35 1.13 -15.09 6.08
CA HIS A 35 0.31 -14.98 7.27
C HIS A 35 1.04 -14.12 8.31
N ARG A 36 0.47 -12.97 8.67
CA ARG A 36 1.09 -12.02 9.60
C ARG A 36 0.07 -11.32 10.49
N GLN A 37 0.52 -10.87 11.66
CA GLN A 37 -0.29 -10.04 12.56
C GLN A 37 -0.05 -8.54 12.36
N HIS A 38 1.17 -8.14 12.00
CA HIS A 38 1.54 -6.74 11.77
C HIS A 38 2.27 -6.55 10.44
N ALA A 39 1.96 -5.46 9.73
CA ALA A 39 2.59 -5.07 8.47
C ALA A 39 3.11 -3.64 8.57
N TRP A 40 4.37 -3.41 8.19
CA TRP A 40 5.00 -2.09 8.26
C TRP A 40 5.73 -1.82 6.94
N CYS A 41 5.72 -0.56 6.50
CA CYS A 41 6.52 -0.09 5.38
C CYS A 41 7.49 0.97 5.88
N VAL A 42 8.77 0.81 5.54
CA VAL A 42 9.82 1.78 5.83
C VAL A 42 10.30 2.36 4.49
N SER A 43 10.39 3.68 4.41
CA SER A 43 10.77 4.37 3.18
C SER A 43 11.43 5.71 3.48
N GLY A 44 12.56 5.98 2.84
CA GLY A 44 13.17 7.30 2.85
C GLY A 44 12.47 8.33 1.96
N THR A 45 11.65 7.87 0.99
CA THR A 45 10.92 8.73 0.04
C THR A 45 9.51 8.16 -0.21
N PRO A 46 8.47 8.62 0.50
CA PRO A 46 7.22 7.87 0.60
C PRO A 46 6.46 7.70 -0.72
N ILE A 47 6.71 8.53 -1.75
CA ILE A 47 5.90 8.52 -2.99
C ILE A 47 6.77 8.87 -4.21
N GLY A 48 6.91 7.92 -5.14
CA GLY A 48 7.61 8.09 -6.42
C GLY A 48 6.81 8.84 -7.49
N ARG A 49 7.31 8.86 -8.74
CA ARG A 49 6.71 9.60 -9.87
C ARG A 49 5.35 9.05 -10.36
N ASN A 50 4.97 7.79 -10.04
CA ASN A 50 3.70 7.17 -10.44
C ASN A 50 2.73 6.96 -9.26
N ARG A 51 2.36 8.09 -8.64
CA ARG A 51 1.90 8.21 -7.23
C ARG A 51 0.81 7.24 -6.80
N LEU A 52 -0.24 7.01 -7.59
CA LEU A 52 -1.45 6.33 -7.09
C LEU A 52 -1.35 4.80 -7.07
N ASN A 53 -0.64 4.20 -8.03
CA ASN A 53 -0.48 2.74 -8.06
C ASN A 53 0.49 2.27 -6.98
N ASP A 54 1.56 3.04 -6.75
CA ASP A 54 2.53 2.76 -5.70
C ASP A 54 1.83 2.84 -4.31
N LEU A 55 1.04 3.89 -4.09
CA LEU A 55 0.23 4.04 -2.86
C LEU A 55 -0.79 2.92 -2.66
N TYR A 56 -1.45 2.47 -3.73
CA TYR A 56 -2.32 1.29 -3.66
C TYR A 56 -1.54 0.03 -3.26
N GLY A 57 -0.36 -0.17 -3.83
CA GLY A 57 0.51 -1.30 -3.48
C GLY A 57 0.84 -1.32 -1.98
N LEU A 58 1.12 -0.14 -1.40
CA LEU A 58 1.34 0.00 0.04
C LEU A 58 0.06 -0.26 0.85
N ALA A 59 -1.08 0.31 0.47
CA ALA A 59 -2.35 0.07 1.16
C ALA A 59 -2.77 -1.41 1.12
N TYR A 60 -2.55 -2.08 -0.01
CA TYR A 60 -2.75 -3.51 -0.19
C TYR A 60 -1.79 -4.34 0.67
N PHE A 61 -0.50 -3.99 0.69
CA PHE A 61 0.47 -4.66 1.55
C PHE A 61 0.19 -4.40 3.04
N LEU A 62 -0.26 -3.22 3.44
CA LEU A 62 -0.59 -2.93 4.84
C LEU A 62 -1.94 -3.50 5.26
N ASP A 63 -2.73 -4.02 4.30
CA ASP A 63 -4.08 -4.53 4.49
C ASP A 63 -5.00 -3.51 5.18
N ILE A 64 -5.05 -2.29 4.65
CA ILE A 64 -5.83 -1.18 5.21
C ILE A 64 -7.26 -1.20 4.64
N PRO A 65 -8.29 -1.69 5.35
CA PRO A 65 -9.66 -1.64 4.86
C PRO A 65 -10.21 -0.20 4.88
N PRO A 66 -11.07 0.19 3.93
CA PRO A 66 -11.45 -0.51 2.69
C PRO A 66 -10.46 -0.29 1.53
N TYR A 67 -9.35 0.40 1.75
CA TYR A 67 -8.42 0.86 0.72
C TYR A 67 -7.50 -0.23 0.14
N SER A 68 -7.39 -1.38 0.79
CA SER A 68 -6.75 -2.58 0.25
C SER A 68 -7.58 -3.23 -0.86
N ASP A 69 -8.89 -2.98 -0.92
CA ASP A 69 -9.73 -3.46 -2.02
C ASP A 69 -9.49 -2.67 -3.31
N ARG A 70 -9.25 -3.40 -4.40
CA ARG A 70 -8.92 -2.81 -5.71
C ARG A 70 -10.07 -2.02 -6.30
N HIS A 71 -11.30 -2.52 -6.16
CA HIS A 71 -12.47 -1.86 -6.74
C HIS A 71 -12.80 -0.58 -5.98
N PHE A 72 -12.74 -0.62 -4.65
CA PHE A 72 -12.96 0.53 -3.77
C PHE A 72 -11.90 1.61 -4.02
N TRP A 73 -10.62 1.23 -4.09
CA TRP A 73 -9.54 2.17 -4.40
C TRP A 73 -9.74 2.84 -5.77
N ALA A 74 -10.06 2.05 -6.80
CA ALA A 74 -10.25 2.55 -8.15
C ALA A 74 -11.37 3.59 -8.23
N HIS A 75 -12.52 3.33 -7.59
CA HIS A 75 -13.69 4.22 -7.64
C HIS A 75 -13.61 5.41 -6.69
N THR A 76 -12.92 5.29 -5.57
CA THR A 76 -12.93 6.32 -4.50
C THR A 76 -11.71 7.23 -4.54
N ILE A 77 -10.56 6.71 -5.01
CA ILE A 77 -9.29 7.40 -5.02
C ILE A 77 -8.77 7.58 -6.45
N ALA A 78 -8.51 6.49 -7.17
CA ALA A 78 -7.74 6.57 -8.42
C ALA A 78 -8.47 7.35 -9.53
N ARG A 79 -9.69 6.94 -9.90
CA ARG A 79 -10.48 7.60 -10.95
C ARG A 79 -10.82 9.05 -10.56
N PRO A 80 -11.33 9.36 -9.36
CA PRO A 80 -11.64 10.74 -8.98
C PRO A 80 -10.42 11.67 -8.98
N ILE A 81 -9.22 11.19 -8.63
CA ILE A 81 -7.99 12.02 -8.73
C ILE A 81 -7.62 12.27 -10.20
N GLN A 82 -7.76 11.26 -11.07
CA GLN A 82 -7.52 11.42 -12.52
C GLN A 82 -8.52 12.39 -13.17
N GLU A 83 -9.76 12.41 -12.69
CA GLU A 83 -10.83 13.34 -13.11
C GLU A 83 -10.68 14.74 -12.49
N GLY A 84 -9.72 14.94 -11.59
CA GLY A 84 -9.44 16.25 -10.97
C GLY A 84 -10.32 16.61 -9.77
N ASP A 85 -10.98 15.65 -9.11
CA ASP A 85 -11.80 15.92 -7.92
C ASP A 85 -10.91 16.24 -6.69
N PRO A 86 -10.94 17.47 -6.16
CA PRO A 86 -10.12 17.84 -5.00
C PRO A 86 -10.53 17.12 -3.71
N ARG A 87 -11.75 16.56 -3.62
CA ARG A 87 -12.18 15.73 -2.48
C ARG A 87 -11.46 14.40 -2.44
N ALA A 88 -11.07 13.86 -3.59
CA ALA A 88 -10.34 12.60 -3.67
C ALA A 88 -8.93 12.73 -3.08
N MET A 89 -8.25 13.85 -3.37
CA MET A 89 -6.97 14.16 -2.75
C MET A 89 -7.09 14.32 -1.23
N ARG A 90 -8.13 15.02 -0.74
CA ARG A 90 -8.38 15.13 0.71
C ARG A 90 -8.60 13.78 1.39
N ARG A 91 -9.34 12.87 0.74
CA ARG A 91 -9.51 11.49 1.22
C ARG A 91 -8.17 10.75 1.28
N LEU A 92 -7.36 10.86 0.22
CA LEU A 92 -6.04 10.25 0.19
C LEU A 92 -5.13 10.77 1.32
N LEU A 93 -5.09 12.08 1.51
CA LEU A 93 -4.30 12.70 2.59
C LEU A 93 -4.78 12.25 3.98
N GLY A 94 -6.09 12.18 4.22
CA GLY A 94 -6.63 11.70 5.48
C GLY A 94 -6.25 10.25 5.81
N ILE A 95 -6.13 9.38 4.80
CA ILE A 95 -5.63 8.01 4.99
C ILE A 95 -4.15 8.04 5.37
N LEU A 96 -3.35 8.80 4.62
CA LEU A 96 -1.92 8.92 4.87
C LEU A 96 -1.65 9.48 6.27
N GLU A 97 -2.40 10.47 6.74
CA GLU A 97 -2.27 11.02 8.09
C GLU A 97 -2.53 9.97 9.19
N GLN A 98 -3.38 8.97 8.93
CA GLN A 98 -3.69 7.92 9.90
C GLN A 98 -2.65 6.80 9.93
N CYS A 99 -1.97 6.53 8.81
CA CYS A 99 -1.08 5.38 8.67
C CYS A 99 0.40 5.72 8.43
N MET A 100 0.72 6.99 8.16
CA MET A 100 2.08 7.45 7.87
C MET A 100 2.59 8.33 9.00
N TRP A 101 3.72 7.93 9.58
CA TRP A 101 4.50 8.80 10.45
C TRP A 101 5.57 9.50 9.61
N ARG A 102 5.66 10.83 9.73
CA ARG A 102 6.81 11.60 9.24
C ARG A 102 7.20 12.66 10.27
N SER A 103 8.44 12.60 10.77
CA SER A 103 9.04 13.59 11.67
C SER A 103 9.55 14.80 10.91
#